data_AF-A0A094JXQ2-F1
#
_entry.id   AF-A0A094JXQ2-F1
#
_cell.length_a   1.000
_cell.length_b   1.000
_cell.length_c   1.000
_cell.angle_alpha   90.00
_cell.angle_beta   90.00
_cell.angle_gamma   90.00
#
_symmetry.space_group_name_H-M   'P 1'
#
loop_
_entity.id
_entity.type
_entity.pdbx_description
1 polymer ?
#
loop_
_entity_poly.entity_id
_entity_poly.type
_entity_poly.pdbx_seq_one_letter_code
_entity_poly.pdbx_strand_id
1 'polypeptide(L)'
;MIFTLFLRRELGLRFLSAVTFYLFAISCTTATDARPSYHVTPKLNWMNDPQRPFFLGEEWHMYYLYNADFNEANPNAGGGTEWYHVTSTDLVHWARRGVAIEKYKPNQNGIYLGDIETGSAVIDTYNTAGFGLNAVIALVT
;
A
#
# COMPACT_ATOMS: atom_id res chain seq x y z
N MET A 1 -79.89 -38.19 -2.06
CA MET A 1 -80.42 -36.84 -2.35
C MET A 1 -79.24 -35.90 -2.38
N ILE A 2 -79.14 -35.11 -3.45
CA ILE A 2 -78.02 -34.27 -3.89
C ILE A 2 -77.79 -33.10 -2.91
N PHE A 3 -76.52 -32.70 -2.65
CA PHE A 3 -75.99 -31.36 -3.00
C PHE A 3 -74.56 -31.10 -2.47
N THR A 4 -73.76 -30.58 -3.40
CA THR A 4 -72.39 -30.07 -3.35
C THR A 4 -72.27 -28.82 -2.47
N LEU A 5 -71.14 -28.62 -1.79
CA LEU A 5 -70.58 -27.28 -1.56
C LEU A 5 -69.07 -27.35 -1.24
N PHE A 6 -68.29 -26.79 -2.16
CA PHE A 6 -66.91 -26.34 -1.97
C PHE A 6 -66.91 -25.10 -1.06
N LEU A 7 -66.00 -25.01 -0.07
CA LEU A 7 -65.19 -23.81 0.14
C LEU A 7 -64.08 -24.00 1.22
N ARG A 8 -62.92 -23.42 0.90
CA ARG A 8 -61.85 -22.88 1.78
C ARG A 8 -60.89 -23.84 2.51
N ARG A 9 -59.80 -24.11 1.78
CA ARG A 9 -58.37 -24.05 2.17
C ARG A 9 -58.04 -24.11 3.67
N GLU A 10 -57.51 -25.28 4.03
CA GLU A 10 -56.71 -25.61 5.22
C GLU A 10 -55.54 -24.62 5.46
N LEU A 11 -55.53 -24.00 6.64
CA LEU A 11 -54.32 -23.50 7.29
C LEU A 11 -53.62 -24.69 7.93
N GLY A 12 -52.37 -24.97 7.57
CA GLY A 12 -51.65 -26.08 8.20
C GLY A 12 -50.18 -26.17 7.81
N LEU A 13 -49.37 -25.34 8.45
CA LEU A 13 -48.01 -25.68 8.88
C LEU A 13 -46.97 -25.99 7.78
N ARG A 14 -46.51 -24.93 7.10
CA ARG A 14 -45.15 -24.89 6.53
C ARG A 14 -44.24 -24.09 7.48
N PHE A 15 -43.69 -24.75 8.50
CA PHE A 15 -42.50 -24.25 9.20
C PHE A 15 -41.28 -24.52 8.31
N LEU A 16 -41.16 -23.77 7.22
CA LEU A 16 -39.84 -23.57 6.61
C LEU A 16 -39.15 -22.50 7.46
N SER A 17 -38.05 -22.88 8.10
CA SER A 17 -37.29 -22.03 9.01
C SER A 17 -36.85 -20.73 8.33
N ALA A 18 -37.56 -19.64 8.60
CA ALA A 18 -37.12 -18.28 8.28
C ALA A 18 -35.78 -17.91 8.97
N VAL A 19 -35.30 -18.76 9.89
CA VAL A 19 -34.03 -18.61 10.61
C VAL A 19 -32.81 -18.92 9.73
N THR A 20 -32.91 -19.78 8.72
CA THR A 20 -31.75 -20.12 7.86
C THR A 20 -31.47 -19.10 6.75
N PHE A 21 -32.46 -18.29 6.35
CA PHE A 21 -32.22 -17.20 5.39
C PHE A 21 -31.65 -15.94 6.04
N TYR A 22 -31.88 -15.74 7.34
CA TYR A 22 -31.34 -14.58 8.05
C TYR A 22 -29.84 -14.69 8.38
N LEU A 23 -29.31 -15.92 8.47
CA LEU A 23 -27.88 -16.16 8.74
C LEU A 23 -26.98 -16.04 7.50
N PHE A 24 -27.53 -16.11 6.28
CA PHE A 24 -26.74 -15.91 5.06
C PHE A 24 -26.62 -14.42 4.65
N ALA A 25 -27.49 -13.56 5.20
CA ALA A 25 -27.49 -12.13 4.92
C ALA A 25 -26.61 -11.31 5.88
N ILE A 26 -25.99 -11.95 6.89
CA ILE A 26 -25.08 -11.31 7.86
C ILE A 26 -23.67 -11.87 7.65
N SER A 27 -23.03 -11.52 6.54
CA SER A 27 -21.57 -11.61 6.40
C SER A 27 -20.97 -10.58 5.42
N CYS A 28 -21.77 -9.68 4.85
CA CYS A 28 -21.25 -8.54 4.10
C CYS A 28 -21.00 -7.33 5.03
N THR A 29 -20.31 -7.55 6.16
CA THR A 29 -19.77 -6.47 7.01
C THR A 29 -18.43 -6.92 7.59
N THR A 30 -17.53 -7.31 6.71
CA THR A 30 -16.09 -7.14 6.94
C THR A 30 -15.64 -6.22 5.83
N ALA A 31 -15.10 -5.05 6.17
CA ALA A 31 -14.48 -4.15 5.20
C ALA A 31 -13.70 -4.99 4.19
N THR A 32 -14.08 -4.93 2.91
CA THR A 32 -13.21 -5.45 1.85
C THR A 32 -11.87 -4.78 2.07
N ASP A 33 -10.80 -5.54 2.24
CA ASP A 33 -9.45 -5.00 2.28
C ASP A 33 -9.31 -4.10 1.04
N ALA A 34 -9.35 -2.79 1.25
CA ALA A 34 -9.36 -1.80 0.17
C ALA A 34 -7.98 -1.67 -0.47
N ARG A 35 -7.04 -2.54 -0.08
CA ARG A 35 -5.69 -2.58 -0.61
C ARG A 35 -5.71 -3.05 -2.07
N PRO A 36 -5.18 -2.23 -3.00
CA PRO A 36 -5.02 -2.63 -4.39
C PRO A 36 -4.19 -3.90 -4.53
N SER A 37 -4.61 -4.83 -5.40
CA SER A 37 -3.91 -6.10 -5.64
C SER A 37 -2.75 -6.01 -6.63
N TYR A 38 -2.69 -4.95 -7.44
CA TYR A 38 -1.68 -4.76 -8.50
C TYR A 38 -1.07 -3.36 -8.54
N HIS A 39 -1.20 -2.58 -7.46
CA HIS A 39 -0.49 -1.30 -7.29
C HIS A 39 0.43 -1.35 -6.08
N VAL A 40 1.56 -0.65 -6.16
CA VAL A 40 2.49 -0.54 -5.04
C VAL A 40 1.82 0.21 -3.89
N THR A 41 1.88 -0.38 -2.71
CA THR A 41 1.43 0.22 -1.43
C THR A 41 2.43 -0.15 -0.34
N PRO A 42 2.67 0.75 0.64
CA PRO A 42 3.58 0.44 1.73
C PRO A 42 2.97 -0.67 2.60
N LYS A 43 3.79 -1.49 3.27
CA LYS A 43 3.25 -2.58 4.11
C LYS A 43 2.41 -2.03 5.26
N LEU A 44 2.86 -0.92 5.84
CA LEU A 44 2.27 -0.19 6.95
C LEU A 44 2.41 1.30 6.67
N ASN A 45 1.75 2.14 7.46
CA ASN A 45 1.92 3.59 7.49
C ASN A 45 1.64 4.31 6.16
N TRP A 46 2.27 5.46 5.96
CA TRP A 46 1.90 6.44 4.94
C TRP A 46 2.90 6.51 3.79
N MET A 47 2.38 6.62 2.57
CA MET A 47 3.14 6.78 1.32
C MET A 47 2.66 8.04 0.59
N ASN A 48 3.59 8.79 0.00
CA ASN A 48 3.30 9.90 -0.91
C ASN A 48 3.95 9.66 -2.29
N ASP A 49 4.68 10.66 -2.79
CA ASP A 49 5.19 10.75 -4.14
C ASP A 49 6.09 9.56 -4.52
N PRO A 50 5.89 8.98 -5.71
CA PRO A 50 6.86 8.07 -6.31
C PRO A 50 8.02 8.87 -6.90
N GLN A 51 9.22 8.28 -6.81
CA GLN A 51 10.42 8.79 -7.46
C GLN A 51 10.62 8.02 -8.76
N ARG A 52 11.12 8.69 -9.82
CA ARG A 52 11.24 8.10 -11.16
C ARG A 52 11.96 6.74 -11.11
N PRO A 53 11.33 5.63 -11.55
CA PRO A 53 11.99 4.34 -11.59
C PRO A 53 13.19 4.30 -12.54
N PHE A 54 14.18 3.47 -12.24
CA PHE A 54 15.31 3.17 -13.13
C PHE A 54 15.63 1.69 -13.14
N PHE A 55 16.30 1.22 -14.19
CA PHE A 55 16.66 -0.19 -14.34
C PHE A 55 18.16 -0.39 -14.07
N LEU A 56 18.51 -1.28 -13.15
CA LEU A 56 19.88 -1.62 -12.77
C LEU A 56 19.94 -3.06 -12.28
N GLY A 57 20.94 -3.84 -12.69
CA GLY A 57 21.13 -5.19 -12.17
C GLY A 57 19.95 -6.13 -12.40
N GLU A 58 19.32 -6.07 -13.58
CA GLU A 58 18.14 -6.86 -13.97
C GLU A 58 16.84 -6.54 -13.21
N GLU A 59 16.83 -5.51 -12.36
CA GLU A 59 15.64 -5.05 -11.65
C GLU A 59 15.30 -3.59 -12.00
N TRP A 60 14.01 -3.29 -12.01
CA TRP A 60 13.48 -1.94 -11.84
C TRP A 60 13.56 -1.55 -10.38
N HIS A 61 14.16 -0.41 -10.08
CA HIS A 61 14.19 0.21 -8.77
C HIS A 61 13.21 1.38 -8.76
N MET A 62 12.34 1.43 -7.76
CA MET A 62 11.46 2.58 -7.52
C MET A 62 11.54 2.95 -6.05
N TYR A 63 11.57 4.24 -5.79
CA TYR A 63 11.48 4.80 -4.45
C TYR A 63 10.14 5.50 -4.30
N TYR A 64 9.65 5.62 -3.08
CA TYR A 64 8.52 6.46 -2.76
C TYR A 64 8.74 7.14 -1.42
N LEU A 65 8.14 8.31 -1.23
CA LEU A 65 8.12 8.97 0.06
C LEU A 65 7.34 8.15 1.07
N TYR A 66 7.93 7.91 2.23
CA TYR A 66 7.40 7.07 3.28
C TYR A 66 7.51 7.76 4.62
N ASN A 67 6.49 7.60 5.47
CA ASN A 67 6.55 8.06 6.85
C ASN A 67 6.42 6.84 7.77
N ALA A 68 7.56 6.38 8.31
CA ALA A 68 7.66 5.15 9.11
C ALA A 68 6.96 5.21 10.47
N ASP A 69 6.75 6.40 11.00
CA ASP A 69 6.17 6.70 12.30
C ASP A 69 4.90 7.55 12.18
N PHE A 70 4.22 7.45 11.02
CA PHE A 70 2.93 8.08 10.79
C PHE A 70 1.92 7.68 11.87
N ASN A 71 1.27 8.68 12.47
CA ASN A 71 0.23 8.50 13.46
C ASN A 71 -1.06 9.15 12.97
N GLU A 72 -2.09 8.35 12.71
CA GLU A 72 -3.38 8.85 12.22
C GLU A 72 -4.08 9.80 13.20
N ALA A 73 -3.93 9.58 14.51
CA ALA A 73 -4.51 10.45 15.54
C ALA A 73 -3.75 11.77 15.69
N ASN A 74 -2.50 11.83 15.24
CA ASN A 74 -1.73 13.05 15.18
C ASN A 74 -0.82 13.04 13.95
N PRO A 75 -1.34 13.37 12.75
CA PRO A 75 -0.61 13.29 11.50
C PRO A 75 0.67 14.15 11.47
N ASN A 76 0.76 15.14 12.36
CA ASN A 76 1.92 16.02 12.49
C ASN A 76 2.97 15.52 13.49
N ALA A 77 2.70 14.45 14.27
CA ALA A 77 3.61 14.00 15.33
C ALA A 77 4.85 13.26 14.83
N GLY A 78 4.77 12.54 13.71
CA GLY A 78 5.92 11.81 13.14
C GLY A 78 6.85 12.70 12.33
N GLY A 79 6.33 13.79 11.76
CA GLY A 79 7.06 14.66 10.84
C GLY A 79 7.58 13.94 9.59
N GLY A 80 7.87 14.69 8.54
CA GLY A 80 8.74 14.27 7.44
C GLY A 80 8.46 13.00 6.66
N THR A 81 9.37 12.78 5.73
CA THR A 81 9.35 11.72 4.72
C THR A 81 10.74 11.11 4.60
N GLU A 82 10.77 9.85 4.24
CA GLU A 82 11.94 9.02 3.94
C GLU A 82 11.79 8.46 2.54
N TRP A 83 12.87 8.03 1.89
CA TRP A 83 12.74 7.26 0.66
C TRP A 83 12.73 5.77 0.97
N TYR A 84 11.59 5.10 0.72
CA TYR A 84 11.48 3.66 0.81
C TYR A 84 11.69 3.01 -0.56
N HIS A 85 12.48 1.95 -0.60
CA HIS A 85 12.90 1.28 -1.82
C HIS A 85 12.10 0.00 -2.08
N VAL A 86 11.63 -0.15 -3.31
CA VAL A 86 11.08 -1.39 -3.85
C VAL A 86 11.76 -1.73 -5.17
N THR A 87 11.85 -3.02 -5.47
CA THR A 87 12.34 -3.51 -6.77
C THR A 87 11.32 -4.41 -7.45
N SER A 88 11.41 -4.53 -8.77
CA SER A 88 10.56 -5.41 -9.57
C SER A 88 11.28 -5.84 -10.84
N THR A 89 11.05 -7.06 -11.32
CA THR A 89 11.55 -7.50 -12.63
C THR A 89 10.57 -7.19 -13.77
N ASP A 90 9.33 -6.82 -13.47
CA ASP A 90 8.24 -6.68 -14.45
C ASP A 90 7.33 -5.46 -14.24
N LEU A 91 7.65 -4.58 -13.29
CA LEU A 91 6.87 -3.41 -12.85
C LEU A 91 5.48 -3.75 -12.26
N VAL A 92 5.19 -5.02 -12.01
CA VAL A 92 3.90 -5.50 -11.48
C VAL A 92 4.09 -6.17 -10.11
N HIS A 93 5.09 -7.03 -9.98
CA HIS A 93 5.41 -7.74 -8.74
C HIS A 93 6.59 -7.05 -8.03
N TRP A 94 6.34 -6.54 -6.83
CA TRP A 94 7.30 -5.68 -6.13
C TRP A 94 7.86 -6.32 -4.85
N ALA A 95 9.19 -6.42 -4.77
CA ALA A 95 9.94 -6.77 -3.58
C ALA A 95 10.22 -5.51 -2.74
N ARG A 96 9.98 -5.58 -1.43
CA ARG A 96 10.26 -4.48 -0.49
C ARG A 96 11.71 -4.56 -0.02
N ARG A 97 12.47 -3.48 -0.18
CA ARG A 97 13.88 -3.41 0.21
C ARG A 97 14.13 -2.62 1.49
N GLY A 98 13.17 -1.79 1.92
CA GLY A 98 13.26 -1.05 3.18
C GLY A 98 13.45 0.45 2.96
N VAL A 99 13.67 1.18 4.05
CA VAL A 99 14.05 2.59 4.00
C VAL A 99 15.49 2.69 3.46
N ALA A 100 15.68 3.43 2.38
CA ALA A 100 16.97 3.62 1.72
C ALA A 100 17.61 4.97 2.06
N ILE A 101 16.80 6.01 2.27
CA ILE A 101 17.25 7.33 2.75
C ILE A 101 16.40 7.69 3.95
N GLU A 102 16.99 7.59 5.14
CA GLU A 102 16.33 7.88 6.42
C GLU A 102 16.28 9.40 6.68
N LYS A 103 15.18 9.87 7.28
CA LYS A 103 15.05 11.24 7.77
C LYS A 103 15.83 11.44 9.06
N TYR A 104 16.17 12.70 9.37
CA TYR A 104 16.81 13.09 10.63
C TYR A 104 18.14 12.37 10.92
N LYS A 105 18.89 12.02 9.87
CA LYS A 105 20.25 11.49 10.01
C LYS A 105 21.30 12.59 9.89
N PRO A 106 22.42 12.47 10.61
CA PRO A 106 23.53 13.39 10.44
C PRO A 106 24.23 13.15 9.10
N ASN A 107 24.62 14.24 8.44
CA ASN A 107 25.57 14.16 7.34
C ASN A 107 26.99 13.85 7.85
N GLN A 108 27.97 13.78 6.94
CA GLN A 108 29.36 13.46 7.26
C GLN A 108 30.03 14.44 8.26
N ASN A 109 29.48 15.66 8.40
CA ASN A 109 29.96 16.68 9.34
C ASN A 109 29.19 16.65 10.68
N GLY A 110 28.32 15.67 10.90
CA GLY A 110 27.52 15.55 12.12
C GLY A 110 26.28 16.46 12.17
N ILE A 111 25.95 17.15 11.07
CA ILE A 111 24.77 18.03 11.01
C ILE A 111 23.55 17.17 10.70
N TYR A 112 22.58 17.14 11.62
CA TYR A 112 21.29 16.48 11.43
C TYR A 112 20.52 17.15 10.30
N LEU A 113 20.19 16.37 9.27
CA LEU A 113 19.35 16.79 8.15
C LEU A 113 17.87 16.69 8.53
N GLY A 114 16.99 17.33 7.75
CA GLY A 114 15.55 17.32 7.98
C GLY A 114 14.84 16.12 7.35
N ASP A 115 13.67 16.43 6.82
CA ASP A 115 12.83 15.52 6.03
C ASP A 115 13.53 15.23 4.69
N ILE A 116 13.27 14.05 4.11
CA ILE A 116 13.78 13.68 2.79
C ILE A 116 12.63 13.75 1.81
N GLU A 117 12.53 14.89 1.12
CA GLU A 117 11.40 15.16 0.26
C GLU A 117 11.59 14.55 -1.14
N THR A 118 10.64 14.85 -2.03
CA THR A 118 10.65 14.39 -3.43
C THR A 118 11.92 14.82 -4.17
N GLY A 119 12.33 14.00 -5.12
CA GLY A 119 13.52 14.22 -5.91
C GLY A 119 13.64 13.23 -7.07
N SER A 120 14.87 12.91 -7.44
CA SER A 120 15.14 11.95 -8.51
C SER A 120 16.44 11.18 -8.28
N ALA A 121 16.54 10.01 -8.89
CA ALA A 121 17.75 9.22 -8.92
C ALA A 121 18.22 8.97 -10.36
N VAL A 122 19.54 8.93 -10.52
CA VAL A 122 20.22 8.60 -11.78
C VAL A 122 21.33 7.59 -11.52
N ILE A 123 21.61 6.77 -12.53
CA ILE A 123 22.76 5.87 -12.50
C ILE A 123 23.93 6.63 -13.12
N ASP A 124 24.99 6.87 -12.35
CA ASP A 124 26.22 7.48 -12.83
C ASP A 124 27.10 6.43 -13.53
N THR A 125 26.74 6.10 -14.77
CA THR A 125 27.37 5.03 -15.56
C THR A 125 28.85 5.28 -15.85
N TYR A 126 29.29 6.54 -15.81
CA TYR A 126 30.66 6.95 -16.14
C TYR A 126 31.45 7.45 -14.93
N ASN A 127 30.94 7.28 -13.72
CA ASN A 127 31.58 7.78 -12.49
C ASN A 127 31.92 9.29 -12.56
N THR A 128 31.04 10.08 -13.18
CA THR A 128 31.19 11.54 -13.29
C THR A 128 31.09 12.26 -11.96
N ALA A 129 30.37 11.69 -10.99
CA ALA A 129 30.23 12.21 -9.64
C ALA A 129 31.35 11.73 -8.70
N GLY A 130 32.15 10.73 -9.10
CA GLY A 130 33.29 10.23 -8.32
C GLY A 130 32.95 9.19 -7.25
N PHE A 131 31.71 8.69 -7.19
CA PHE A 131 31.26 7.70 -6.19
C PHE A 131 31.41 6.23 -6.62
N GLY A 132 31.97 5.99 -7.80
CA GLY A 132 32.16 4.67 -8.39
C GLY A 132 31.31 4.46 -9.64
N LEU A 133 31.71 3.50 -10.48
CA LEU A 133 30.96 3.13 -11.67
C LEU A 133 29.58 2.58 -11.28
N ASN A 134 28.54 3.05 -11.98
CA ASN A 134 27.15 2.66 -11.77
C ASN A 134 26.60 3.01 -10.37
N ALA A 135 27.22 3.97 -9.67
CA ALA A 135 26.65 4.51 -8.45
C ALA A 135 25.26 5.09 -8.72
N VAL A 136 24.30 4.77 -7.87
CA VAL A 136 22.98 5.42 -7.88
C VAL A 136 23.11 6.72 -7.11
N ILE A 137 22.88 7.83 -7.80
CA ILE A 137 22.95 9.18 -7.22
C ILE A 137 21.52 9.70 -7.07
N ALA A 138 21.12 9.94 -5.83
CA ALA A 138 19.86 10.59 -5.50
C ALA A 138 20.08 12.09 -5.28
N LEU A 139 19.28 12.92 -5.95
CA LEU A 139 19.13 14.33 -5.65
C LEU A 139 17.76 14.51 -5.01
N VAL A 140 17.76 14.94 -3.76
CA VAL A 140 16.58 15.08 -2.90
C VAL A 140 16.45 16.53 -2.43
N THR A 141 15.23 16.96 -2.11
CA THR A 141 14.97 18.28 -1.51
C THR A 141 15.03 18.18 0.00
#